data_AF-A0A1M6UH60-F1
#
_entry.id   AF-A0A1M6UH60-F1
#
_cell.length_a   1.000
_cell.length_b   1.000
_cell.length_c   1.000
_cell.angle_alpha   90.00
_cell.angle_beta   90.00
_cell.angle_gamma   90.00
#
_symmetry.space_group_name_H-M   'P 1'
#
loop_
_entity.id
_entity.type
_entity.pdbx_description
1 polymer ?
#
loop_
_entity_poly.entity_id
_entity_poly.type
_entity_poly.pdbx_seq_one_letter_code
_entity_poly.pdbx_strand_id
1 'polypeptide(L)' 'MKKEYMFIAGLYTLIQSIVVGIFMVHAAITNNPQGEFYTESGVVWGEIATVFASWFVGNVAFCSVIFALVFFIKYITRK' A
#
# COMPACT_ATOMS: atom_id res chain seq x y z
N MET A 1 9.07 24.30 -3.41
CA MET A 1 8.33 23.27 -4.19
C MET A 1 6.84 23.61 -4.09
N LYS A 2 6.07 23.66 -5.19
CA LYS A 2 4.64 24.02 -5.10
C LYS A 2 3.90 22.95 -4.28
N LYS A 3 3.10 23.37 -3.29
CA LYS A 3 2.31 22.47 -2.40
C LYS A 3 1.48 21.45 -3.18
N GLU A 4 1.04 21.83 -4.38
CA GLU A 4 0.30 21.00 -5.34
C GLU A 4 1.01 19.69 -5.68
N TYR A 5 2.34 19.68 -5.88
CA TYR A 5 3.07 18.46 -6.24
C TYR A 5 3.14 17.45 -5.08
N MET A 6 3.25 17.95 -3.85
CA MET A 6 3.27 17.09 -2.65
C MET A 6 1.88 16.47 -2.43
N PHE A 7 0.82 17.25 -2.66
CA PHE A 7 -0.55 16.76 -2.59
C PHE A 7 -0.83 15.65 -3.63
N ILE A 8 -0.44 15.88 -4.89
CA ILE A 8 -0.61 14.88 -5.97
C ILE A 8 0.18 13.60 -5.66
N ALA A 9 1.42 13.71 -5.19
CA ALA A 9 2.23 12.55 -4.82
C ALA A 9 1.62 11.76 -3.66
N GLY A 10 1.07 12.45 -2.65
CA GLY A 10 0.35 11.83 -1.55
C GLY A 10 -0.91 11.09 -2.02
N LEU A 11 -1.73 11.72 -2.86
CA LEU A 11 -2.93 11.10 -3.42
C LEU A 11 -2.60 9.87 -4.26
N TYR A 12 -1.59 9.96 -5.12
CA TYR A 12 -1.11 8.83 -5.92
C TYR A 12 -0.64 7.66 -5.03
N THR A 13 0.13 7.96 -3.99
CA THR A 13 0.60 6.95 -3.01
C THR A 13 -0.56 6.23 -2.34
N LEU A 14 -1.59 6.97 -1.92
CA LEU A 14 -2.78 6.37 -1.29
C LEU A 14 -3.54 5.47 -2.26
N ILE A 15 -3.83 5.95 -3.47
CA ILE A 15 -4.55 5.16 -4.48
C ILE A 15 -3.77 3.89 -4.83
N GLN A 16 -2.47 4.00 -5.12
CA GLN A 16 -1.64 2.84 -5.43
C GLN A 16 -1.62 1.84 -4.27
N SER A 17 -1.52 2.32 -3.02
CA SER A 17 -1.47 1.45 -1.85
C SER A 17 -2.79 0.72 -1.60
N ILE A 18 -3.94 1.37 -1.87
CA ILE A 18 -5.25 0.69 -1.85
C ILE A 18 -5.28 -0.44 -2.87
N VAL A 19 -4.84 -0.15 -4.10
CA VAL A 19 -4.81 -1.14 -5.19
C VAL A 19 -3.93 -2.33 -4.81
N VAL A 20 -2.71 -2.07 -4.32
CA VAL A 20 -1.79 -3.13 -3.83
C VAL A 20 -2.43 -3.93 -2.70
N GLY A 21 -3.02 -3.28 -1.70
CA GLY A 21 -3.71 -3.97 -0.60
C GLY A 21 -4.80 -4.91 -1.10
N ILE A 22 -5.65 -4.47 -2.03
CA ILE A 22 -6.71 -5.30 -2.63
C ILE A 22 -6.13 -6.49 -3.40
N PHE A 23 -5.12 -6.27 -4.24
CA PHE A 23 -4.48 -7.36 -4.98
C PHE A 23 -3.83 -8.39 -4.07
N MET A 24 -3.21 -7.95 -2.97
CA MET A 24 -2.57 -8.86 -2.02
C MET A 24 -3.58 -9.63 -1.19
N VAL A 25 -4.71 -9.04 -0.82
CA VAL A 25 -5.85 -9.78 -0.24
C VAL A 25 -6.35 -10.85 -1.21
N HIS A 26 -6.55 -10.49 -2.48
CA HIS A 26 -6.99 -11.46 -3.48
C HIS A 26 -5.96 -12.59 -3.60
N ALA A 27 -4.69 -12.28 -3.77
CA ALA A 27 -3.63 -13.28 -3.86
C ALA A 27 -3.56 -14.18 -2.61
N ALA A 28 -3.72 -13.62 -1.42
CA ALA A 28 -3.74 -14.38 -0.18
C ALA A 28 -4.93 -15.33 -0.12
N ILE A 29 -6.14 -14.88 -0.45
CA ILE A 29 -7.35 -15.73 -0.45
C ILE A 29 -7.20 -16.85 -1.48
N THR A 30 -6.76 -16.56 -2.70
CA THR A 30 -6.70 -17.55 -3.78
C THR A 30 -5.60 -18.58 -3.57
N ASN A 31 -4.55 -18.24 -2.82
CA ASN A 31 -3.37 -19.10 -2.63
C ASN A 31 -3.19 -19.59 -1.18
N ASN A 32 -4.19 -19.45 -0.30
CA ASN A 32 -4.11 -19.98 1.05
C ASN A 32 -4.75 -21.37 1.15
N PRO A 33 -3.95 -22.46 1.15
CA PRO A 33 -4.47 -23.82 1.28
C PRO A 33 -4.98 -24.13 2.70
N GLN A 34 -4.63 -23.31 3.69
CA GLN A 34 -5.02 -23.50 5.09
C GLN A 34 -6.43 -22.96 5.38
N GLY A 35 -7.01 -22.20 4.43
CA GLY A 35 -8.39 -21.71 4.55
C GLY A 35 -8.62 -20.70 5.66
N GLU A 36 -7.57 -20.04 6.19
CA GLU A 36 -7.64 -19.15 7.36
C GLU A 36 -8.59 -17.94 7.18
N PHE A 37 -8.98 -17.63 5.95
CA PHE A 37 -9.94 -16.57 5.62
C PHE A 37 -11.40 -17.01 5.76
N TYR A 38 -11.66 -18.30 6.01
CA TYR A 38 -12.99 -18.89 6.11
C TYR A 38 -13.12 -19.79 7.33
N THR A 39 -14.25 -19.69 8.01
CA THR A 39 -14.69 -20.60 9.08
C THR A 39 -16.01 -21.23 8.68
N GLU A 40 -16.49 -22.21 9.46
CA GLU A 40 -17.84 -22.78 9.29
C GLU A 40 -18.95 -21.70 9.35
N SER A 41 -18.68 -20.56 10.00
CA SER A 41 -19.59 -19.42 10.13
C SER A 41 -19.40 -18.34 9.07
N GLY A 42 -18.47 -18.53 8.12
CA GLY A 42 -18.22 -17.60 7.01
C GLY A 42 -16.86 -16.91 7.06
N VAL A 43 -16.77 -15.73 6.44
CA VAL A 43 -15.52 -15.00 6.18
C VAL A 43 -14.93 -14.40 7.46
N VAL A 44 -13.64 -14.63 7.68
CA VAL A 44 -12.88 -14.03 8.79
C VAL A 44 -12.35 -12.66 8.36
N TRP A 45 -13.19 -11.64 8.50
CA TRP A 45 -12.86 -10.26 8.08
C TRP A 45 -11.61 -9.68 8.77
N GLY A 46 -11.29 -10.14 9.98
CA GLY A 46 -10.08 -9.72 10.71
C GLY A 46 -8.78 -10.09 9.97
N GLU A 47 -8.70 -11.32 9.44
CA GLU A 47 -7.53 -11.78 8.68
C GLU A 47 -7.41 -11.03 7.35
N ILE A 48 -8.53 -10.84 6.65
CA ILE A 48 -8.57 -10.04 5.42
C ILE A 48 -8.11 -8.60 5.68
N ALA A 49 -8.62 -7.97 6.74
CA ALA A 49 -8.25 -6.61 7.12
C ALA A 49 -6.76 -6.52 7.50
N THR A 50 -6.22 -7.55 8.17
CA THR A 50 -4.82 -7.61 8.55
C THR A 50 -3.90 -7.70 7.34
N VAL A 51 -4.21 -8.59 6.39
CA VAL A 51 -3.47 -8.69 5.12
C VAL A 51 -3.57 -7.38 4.34
N PHE A 52 -4.77 -6.81 4.20
CA PHE A 52 -4.93 -5.52 3.53
C PHE A 52 -4.06 -4.44 4.18
N ALA A 53 -4.14 -4.30 5.50
CA ALA A 53 -3.45 -3.26 6.25
C ALA A 53 -1.93 -3.41 6.17
N SER A 54 -1.39 -4.64 6.27
CA SER A 54 0.06 -4.87 6.21
C SER A 54 0.64 -4.44 4.86
N TRP A 55 -0.04 -4.79 3.76
CA TRP A 55 0.39 -4.43 2.41
C TRP A 55 0.13 -2.96 2.08
N PHE A 56 -1.00 -2.41 2.51
CA PHE A 56 -1.32 -1.00 2.36
C PHE A 56 -0.28 -0.13 3.07
N VAL A 57 -0.06 -0.33 4.37
CA VAL A 57 0.87 0.48 5.17
C VAL A 57 2.30 0.30 4.69
N GLY A 58 2.71 -0.94 4.38
CA GLY A 58 4.02 -1.22 3.82
C GLY A 58 4.27 -0.46 2.51
N ASN A 59 3.28 -0.46 1.60
CA ASN A 59 3.39 0.24 0.34
C ASN A 59 3.37 1.77 0.50
N VAL A 60 2.55 2.32 1.40
CA VAL A 60 2.55 3.76 1.73
C VAL A 60 3.94 4.19 2.21
N ALA A 61 4.54 3.43 3.13
CA ALA A 61 5.86 3.74 3.66
C ALA A 61 6.94 3.66 2.57
N PHE A 62 6.93 2.59 1.77
CA PHE A 62 7.85 2.41 0.66
C PHE A 62 7.78 3.56 -0.36
N CYS A 63 6.59 3.88 -0.87
CA CYS A 63 6.39 4.98 -1.81
C CYS A 63 6.82 6.33 -1.22
N SER A 64 6.51 6.59 0.06
CA SER A 64 6.90 7.83 0.73
C SER A 64 8.42 8.02 0.77
N VAL A 65 9.16 6.95 1.03
CA VAL A 65 10.64 6.96 1.01
C VAL A 65 11.16 7.24 -0.40
N ILE A 66 10.61 6.59 -1.42
CA ILE A 66 11.00 6.83 -2.82
C ILE A 66 10.78 8.28 -3.22
N PHE A 67 9.61 8.86 -2.90
CA PHE A 67 9.34 10.27 -3.20
C PHE A 67 10.31 11.20 -2.47
N ALA A 68 10.62 10.94 -1.20
CA ALA A 68 11.60 11.72 -0.44
C ALA A 68 12.98 11.69 -1.12
N LEU A 69 13.43 10.51 -1.57
CA LEU A 69 14.69 10.34 -2.30
C LEU A 69 14.70 11.09 -3.63
N VAL A 70 13.63 10.96 -4.43
CA VAL A 70 13.51 11.66 -5.71
C VAL A 70 13.58 13.18 -5.50
N PHE A 71 12.90 13.71 -4.48
CA PHE A 71 12.95 15.13 -4.17
C PHE A 71 14.33 15.58 -3.66
N PHE A 72 14.99 14.75 -2.85
CA PHE A 72 16.34 15.02 -2.35
C PHE A 72 17.36 15.07 -3.50
N ILE A 73 17.35 14.08 -4.39
CA ILE A 73 18.24 14.06 -5.57
C ILE A 73 17.98 15.30 -6.43
N LYS A 74 16.72 15.62 -6.70
CA LYS A 74 16.33 16.82 -7.48
C LYS A 74 16.78 18.12 -6.81
N TYR A 75 16.81 18.17 -5.48
CA TYR A 75 17.30 19.33 -4.73
C TYR A 75 18.81 19.50 -4.88
N ILE A 76 19.57 18.40 -4.86
CA ILE A 76 21.03 18.44 -5.00
C ILE A 76 21.45 18.74 -6.45
N THR A 77 20.81 18.13 -7.45
CA THR A 77 21.20 18.30 -8.87
C THR A 77 20.75 19.59 -9.51
N ARG A 78 19.82 20.34 -8.88
CA ARG A 78 19.41 21.68 -9.31
C ARG A 78 20.19 22.81 -8.61
N LYS A 79 21.15 22.47 -7.75
CA LYS A 79 22.23 23.38 -7.37
C LYS A 79 23.37 23.26 -8.38
#